data_AF-A0A228HLM7-F1
#
_entry.id   AF-A0A228HLM7-F1
#
_cell.length_a   1.000
_cell.length_b   1.000
_cell.length_c   1.000
_cell.angle_alpha   90.00
_cell.angle_beta   90.00
_cell.angle_gamma   90.00
#
_symmetry.space_group_name_H-M   'P 1'
#
loop_
_entity.id
_entity.type
_entity.pdbx_description
1 polymer ?
#
loop_
_entity_poly.entity_id
_entity_poly.type
_entity_poly.pdbx_seq_one_letter_code
_entity_poly.pdbx_strand_id
1 'polypeptide(L)' 'MSPKLTDAQVRVMRWLSRGWPAEPGAGSAVMVNGVRICNVDTMQALYRAGFATRDNQGCWRATPSGLALRDRLQQE' A
#
# COMPACT_ATOMS: atom_id res chain seq x y z
N MET A 1 -17.75 -1.63 9.81
CA MET A 1 -16.90 -0.43 9.94
C MET A 1 -15.70 -0.59 9.04
N SER A 2 -15.52 0.27 8.02
CA SER A 2 -14.25 0.29 7.27
C SER A 2 -13.13 0.77 8.20
N PRO A 3 -11.97 0.10 8.28
CA PRO A 3 -10.85 0.59 9.07
C PRO A 3 -10.49 2.02 8.65
N LYS A 4 -10.39 2.93 9.62
CA LYS A 4 -9.87 4.27 9.35
C LYS A 4 -8.36 4.15 9.15
N LEU A 5 -7.90 4.41 7.95
CA LEU A 5 -6.47 4.38 7.63
C LEU A 5 -5.75 5.53 8.36
N THR A 6 -4.53 5.28 8.81
CA THR A 6 -3.64 6.35 9.28
C THR A 6 -3.11 7.17 8.11
N ASP A 7 -2.59 8.38 8.36
CA ASP A 7 -1.95 9.21 7.32
C ASP A 7 -0.87 8.47 6.51
N ALA A 8 -0.05 7.65 7.19
CA ALA A 8 0.97 6.86 6.53
C ALA A 8 0.37 5.80 5.60
N GLN A 9 -0.70 5.14 6.05
CA GLN A 9 -1.43 4.15 5.24
C GLN A 9 -2.14 4.81 4.06
N VAL A 10 -2.76 5.98 4.26
CA VAL A 10 -3.38 6.78 3.19
C VAL A 10 -2.37 7.14 2.11
N ARG A 11 -1.18 7.65 2.50
CA ARG A 11 -0.11 8.00 1.55
C ARG A 11 0.32 6.80 0.70
N VAL A 12 0.46 5.63 1.31
CA VAL A 12 0.79 4.39 0.59
C VAL A 12 -0.34 3.99 -0.36
N MET A 13 -1.58 4.05 0.10
CA MET A 13 -2.74 3.68 -0.70
C MET A 13 -2.97 4.64 -1.88
N ARG A 14 -2.49 5.89 -1.85
CA ARG A 14 -2.49 6.80 -3.02
C ARG A 14 -1.66 6.25 -4.20
N TRP A 15 -0.65 5.42 -3.93
CA TRP A 15 0.13 4.73 -4.96
C TRP A 15 -0.51 3.40 -5.35
N LEU A 16 -0.76 2.53 -4.36
CA LEU A 16 -1.23 1.16 -4.62
C LEU A 16 -2.63 1.12 -5.23
N SER A 17 -3.55 2.01 -4.82
CA SER A 17 -4.92 2.04 -5.35
C SER A 17 -4.98 2.44 -6.84
N ARG A 18 -3.89 3.02 -7.37
CA ARG A 18 -3.71 3.30 -8.80
C ARG A 18 -3.12 2.09 -9.57
N GLY A 19 -2.92 0.95 -8.91
CA GLY A 19 -2.37 -0.26 -9.50
C GLY A 19 -0.84 -0.29 -9.61
N TRP A 20 -0.13 0.67 -9.02
CA TRP A 20 1.33 0.70 -9.06
C TRP A 20 1.87 -0.37 -8.10
N PRO A 21 2.77 -1.26 -8.56
CA PRO A 21 3.45 -2.19 -7.66
C PRO A 21 4.46 -1.44 -6.79
N ALA A 22 4.65 -1.92 -5.57
CA ALA A 22 5.71 -1.44 -4.69
C ALA A 22 6.72 -2.56 -4.42
N GLU A 23 8.00 -2.24 -4.53
CA GLU A 23 9.10 -3.19 -4.44
C GLU A 23 9.74 -3.14 -3.04
N PRO A 24 10.28 -4.26 -2.54
CA PRO A 24 11.12 -4.23 -1.35
C PRO A 24 12.43 -3.48 -1.65
N GLY A 25 12.79 -2.54 -0.79
CA GLY A 25 14.09 -1.84 -0.83
C GLY A 25 15.03 -2.30 0.27
N ALA A 26 16.17 -1.62 0.42
CA ALA A 26 17.15 -1.93 1.46
C ALA A 26 16.54 -1.89 2.87
N GLY A 27 16.86 -2.90 3.68
CA GLY A 27 16.30 -3.07 5.03
C GLY A 27 14.78 -3.24 4.99
N SER A 28 14.07 -2.43 5.76
CA SER A 28 12.60 -2.45 5.80
C SER A 28 11.96 -1.45 4.82
N ALA A 29 12.68 -0.93 3.83
CA ALA A 29 12.12 0.04 2.89
C ALA A 29 11.12 -0.60 1.92
N VAL A 30 10.11 0.16 1.53
CA VAL A 30 9.22 -0.19 0.40
C VAL A 30 9.21 0.98 -0.57
N MET A 31 9.40 0.67 -1.85
CA MET A 31 9.68 1.64 -2.89
C MET A 31 8.67 1.57 -4.02
N VAL A 32 8.40 2.70 -4.67
CA VAL A 32 7.66 2.76 -5.94
C VAL A 32 8.52 3.58 -6.89
N ASN A 33 8.91 3.01 -8.04
CA ASN A 33 9.82 3.62 -9.01
C ASN A 33 11.12 4.16 -8.40
N GLY A 34 11.73 3.40 -7.49
CA GLY A 34 12.98 3.81 -6.81
C GLY A 34 12.83 4.87 -5.72
N VAL A 35 11.61 5.36 -5.42
CA VAL A 35 11.35 6.28 -4.31
C VAL A 35 10.78 5.52 -3.12
N ARG A 36 11.38 5.70 -1.93
CA ARG A 36 10.84 5.12 -0.70
C ARG A 36 9.49 5.76 -0.35
N ILE A 37 8.45 4.94 -0.25
CA ILE A 37 7.09 5.38 0.11
C ILE A 37 6.70 5.02 1.55
N CYS A 38 7.22 3.93 2.10
CA CYS A 38 6.94 3.50 3.47
C CYS A 38 7.94 2.42 3.94
N ASN A 39 7.57 1.70 5.01
CA ASN A 39 8.28 0.52 5.48
C ASN A 39 7.42 -0.75 5.39
N VAL A 40 8.08 -1.90 5.54
CA VAL A 40 7.43 -3.22 5.53
C VAL A 40 6.33 -3.34 6.60
N ASP A 41 6.49 -2.75 7.78
CA ASP A 41 5.48 -2.80 8.85
C ASP A 41 4.16 -2.12 8.44
N THR A 42 4.26 -0.98 7.74
CA THR A 42 3.09 -0.29 7.18
C THR A 42 2.38 -1.17 6.16
N MET A 43 3.15 -1.85 5.29
CA MET A 43 2.60 -2.80 4.31
C MET A 43 1.95 -4.01 4.98
N GLN A 44 2.54 -4.54 6.05
CA GLN A 44 1.95 -5.62 6.82
C GLN A 44 0.64 -5.21 7.49
N ALA A 45 0.54 -3.98 7.99
CA ALA A 45 -0.71 -3.46 8.54
C ALA A 45 -1.81 -3.38 7.46
N LEU A 46 -1.48 -2.91 6.24
CA LEU A 46 -2.40 -2.89 5.10
C LEU A 46 -2.78 -4.30 4.62
N TYR A 47 -1.85 -5.25 4.69
CA TYR A 47 -2.10 -6.66 4.40
C TYR A 47 -3.12 -7.26 5.38
N ARG A 48 -2.90 -7.07 6.68
CA ARG A 48 -3.83 -7.52 7.73
C ARG A 48 -5.20 -6.86 7.62
N ALA A 49 -5.26 -5.63 7.13
CA ALA A 49 -6.50 -4.93 6.84
C ALA A 49 -7.17 -5.34 5.51
N GLY A 50 -6.53 -6.22 4.72
CA GLY A 50 -7.05 -6.72 3.46
C GLY A 50 -6.94 -5.77 2.27
N PHE A 51 -6.13 -4.70 2.36
CA PHE A 51 -5.95 -3.69 1.30
C PHE A 51 -4.73 -3.93 0.41
N ALA A 52 -3.73 -4.66 0.91
CA ALA A 52 -2.53 -4.99 0.17
C ALA A 52 -2.28 -6.51 0.18
N THR A 53 -1.58 -6.99 -0.85
CA THR A 53 -1.07 -8.36 -0.95
C THR A 53 0.40 -8.34 -1.33
N ARG A 54 1.12 -9.42 -1.04
CA ARG A 54 2.53 -9.61 -1.37
C ARG A 54 2.69 -10.82 -2.29
N ASP A 55 3.43 -10.68 -3.37
CA ASP A 55 3.74 -11.78 -4.27
C ASP A 55 5.01 -12.55 -3.87
N ASN A 56 5.34 -13.61 -4.61
CA ASN A 56 6.50 -14.46 -4.34
C ASN A 56 7.85 -13.76 -4.55
N GLN A 57 7.89 -12.65 -5.30
CA GLN A 57 9.07 -11.81 -5.47
C GLN A 57 9.21 -10.79 -4.33
N GLY A 58 8.23 -10.76 -3.43
CA GLY A 58 8.18 -9.86 -2.30
C GLY A 58 7.63 -8.48 -2.64
N CYS A 59 7.13 -8.28 -3.86
CA CYS A 59 6.50 -7.05 -4.31
C CYS A 59 5.07 -6.96 -3.76
N TRP A 60 4.65 -5.74 -3.49
CA TRP A 60 3.36 -5.42 -2.93
C TRP A 60 2.43 -4.84 -3.97
N ARG A 61 1.15 -5.23 -3.90
CA ARG A 61 0.09 -4.74 -4.78
C ARG A 61 -1.18 -4.49 -3.97
N ALA A 62 -2.05 -3.61 -4.46
CA ALA A 62 -3.39 -3.48 -3.89
C ALA A 62 -4.21 -4.75 -4.17
N THR A 63 -5.02 -5.15 -3.19
CA THR A 63 -6.12 -6.11 -3.41
C THR A 63 -7.29 -5.42 -4.13
N PRO A 64 -8.35 -6.13 -4.56
CA PRO A 64 -9.55 -5.49 -5.08
C PRO A 64 -10.14 -4.44 -4.12
N SER A 65 -10.17 -4.75 -2.81
CA SER A 65 -10.57 -3.80 -1.76
C SER A 65 -9.64 -2.59 -1.66
N GLY A 66 -8.33 -2.78 -1.85
CA GLY A 66 -7.34 -1.71 -1.88
C GLY A 66 -7.48 -0.79 -3.10
N LEU A 67 -7.83 -1.35 -4.28
CA LEU A 67 -8.11 -0.57 -5.48
C LEU A 67 -9.38 0.27 -5.32
N ALA A 68 -10.42 -0.30 -4.70
CA ALA A 68 -11.67 0.41 -4.41
C ALA A 68 -11.51 1.61 -3.46
N LEU A 69 -10.39 1.71 -2.72
CA LEU A 69 -10.08 2.89 -1.91
C LEU A 69 -9.74 4.12 -2.76
N ARG A 70 -9.36 3.96 -4.04
CA ARG A 70 -8.97 5.06 -4.93
C ARG A 70 -9.99 6.20 -4.90
N ASP A 71 -11.26 5.87 -5.13
CA ASP A 71 -12.31 6.88 -5.27
C ASP A 71 -12.58 7.61 -3.94
N ARG A 72 -12.35 6.95 -2.80
CA ARG A 72 -12.44 7.57 -1.47
C ARG A 72 -11.28 8.51 -1.19
N LEU A 73 -10.07 8.14 -1.58
CA LEU A 73 -8.84 8.90 -1.32
C LEU A 73 -8.66 10.11 -2.23
N GLN A 74 -9.47 10.25 -3.29
CA GLN A 74 -9.49 11.42 -4.18
C GLN A 74 -10.41 12.54 -3.68
N GLN A 75 -11.25 12.28 -2.68
CA GLN A 75 -12.20 13.26 -2.13
C GLN A 75 -11.66 13.98 -0.87
N GLU A 76 -10.41 13.73 -0.48
CA GLU A 76 -9.72 14.32 0.69
C GLU A 76 -8.54 15.22 0.30
#